data_AF-A0A5F5Y093-F1
#
_entry.id   AF-A0A5F5Y093-F1
#
_cell.length_a   1.000
_cell.length_b   1.000
_cell.length_c   1.000
_cell.angle_alpha   90.00
_cell.angle_beta   90.00
_cell.angle_gamma   90.00
#
_symmetry.space_group_name_H-M   'P 1'
#
loop_
_entity.id
_entity.type
_entity.pdbx_description
1 polymer ?
#
loop_
_entity_poly.entity_id
_entity_poly.type
_entity_poly.pdbx_seq_one_letter_code
_entity_poly.pdbx_strand_id
1 'polypeptide(L)'
;MGIYLVVDTEVGLVLLWDRKTSIFLKLSPEFKGRVCGLCGNFDDNAVNDFTTRSQSVVGNALEFGNSWKFSPSCADAPAPRDACAANPHRRSWAQKQCSVLNSATFAACHAHVEPAKYYEACVGDACACDSGGDCECLCTAVAAYAQACHDVGVCVSWRTPDICPLFCDYYNREGQCEWHYQPCGPPCMRTCRNPSGRCLTDLPGLEGGVNEIDSPIYSTAVGSTHALCRVCPGNSVPVFPKLPSQGGTVTQTDTVRRARQLTGKGTGTRGDRVPRGA
;
A
#
# COMPACT_ATOMS: atom_id res chain seq x y z
N MET A 1 -5.41 -9.46 8.13
CA MET A 1 -4.13 -9.48 8.84
C MET A 1 -3.41 -8.20 8.46
N GLY A 2 -3.17 -7.29 9.40
CA GLY A 2 -2.64 -5.96 9.07
C GLY A 2 -3.52 -5.22 8.04
N ILE A 3 -2.89 -4.59 7.04
CA ILE A 3 -3.62 -3.89 5.96
C ILE A 3 -4.22 -4.84 4.91
N TYR A 4 -3.85 -6.12 4.91
CA TYR A 4 -4.26 -7.10 3.91
C TYR A 4 -5.51 -7.91 4.31
N LEU A 5 -6.30 -8.26 3.29
CA LEU A 5 -7.20 -9.40 3.31
C LEU A 5 -6.42 -10.66 2.94
N VAL A 6 -6.57 -11.72 3.74
CA VAL A 6 -5.91 -13.01 3.51
C VAL A 6 -6.98 -14.07 3.32
N VAL A 7 -6.90 -14.80 2.21
CA VAL A 7 -7.70 -16.01 1.96
C VAL A 7 -6.72 -17.17 1.89
N ASP A 8 -6.77 -18.04 2.91
CA ASP A 8 -5.96 -19.24 3.04
C ASP A 8 -6.86 -20.45 2.80
N THR A 9 -6.46 -21.37 1.93
CA THR A 9 -7.29 -22.48 1.48
C THR A 9 -6.61 -23.81 1.73
N GLU A 10 -7.40 -24.83 2.06
CA GLU A 10 -6.89 -26.19 2.32
C GLU A 10 -6.21 -26.83 1.10
N VAL A 11 -6.52 -26.36 -0.11
CA VAL A 11 -5.90 -26.84 -1.35
C VAL A 11 -4.51 -26.27 -1.59
N GLY A 12 -3.97 -25.44 -0.69
CA GLY A 12 -2.61 -24.91 -0.79
C GLY A 12 -2.49 -23.65 -1.66
N LEU A 13 -3.56 -22.87 -1.78
CA LEU A 13 -3.55 -21.52 -2.37
C LEU A 13 -3.76 -20.48 -1.28
N VAL A 14 -2.90 -19.46 -1.25
CA VAL A 14 -3.06 -18.26 -0.43
C VAL A 14 -3.16 -17.02 -1.30
N LEU A 15 -4.19 -16.22 -1.08
CA LEU A 15 -4.38 -14.89 -1.68
C LEU A 15 -4.17 -13.82 -0.60
N LEU A 16 -3.26 -12.88 -0.88
CA LEU A 16 -3.10 -11.64 -0.12
C LEU A 16 -3.57 -10.48 -1.01
N TRP A 17 -4.51 -9.68 -0.52
CA TRP A 17 -4.99 -8.50 -1.23
C TRP A 17 -4.92 -7.27 -0.34
N ASP A 18 -4.31 -6.20 -0.83
CA ASP A 18 -4.14 -4.93 -0.12
C ASP A 18 -5.42 -4.08 -0.04
N ARG A 19 -6.55 -4.61 -0.58
CA ARG A 19 -7.84 -3.92 -0.74
C ARG A 19 -7.80 -2.76 -1.75
N LYS A 20 -6.76 -2.71 -2.58
CA LYS A 20 -6.54 -1.75 -3.64
C LYS A 20 -6.16 -2.54 -4.91
N THR A 21 -4.93 -2.42 -5.37
CA THR A 21 -4.45 -2.95 -6.65
C THR A 21 -3.42 -4.07 -6.51
N SER A 22 -2.87 -4.32 -5.32
CA SER A 22 -1.85 -5.37 -5.14
C SER A 22 -2.47 -6.69 -4.70
N ILE A 23 -2.23 -7.71 -5.52
CA ILE A 23 -2.62 -9.09 -5.26
C ILE A 23 -1.35 -9.95 -5.25
N PHE A 24 -1.17 -10.74 -4.19
CA PHE A 24 -0.11 -11.73 -4.09
C PHE A 24 -0.73 -13.11 -3.99
N LEU A 25 -0.29 -14.00 -4.89
CA LEU A 25 -0.67 -15.41 -4.90
C LEU A 25 0.51 -16.24 -4.41
N LYS A 26 0.30 -17.05 -3.38
CA LYS A 26 1.25 -18.07 -2.95
C LYS A 26 0.63 -19.44 -3.20
N LEU A 27 1.38 -20.31 -3.88
CA LEU A 27 0.96 -21.65 -4.24
C LEU A 27 1.84 -22.67 -3.53
N SER A 28 1.22 -23.76 -3.06
CA SER A 28 1.93 -24.94 -2.60
C SER A 28 2.83 -25.47 -3.73
N PRO A 29 4.04 -26.00 -3.42
CA PRO A 29 4.90 -26.67 -4.39
C PRO A 29 4.21 -27.79 -5.18
N GLU A 30 3.09 -28.31 -4.68
CA GLU A 30 2.26 -29.26 -5.42
C GLU A 30 1.74 -28.71 -6.76
N PHE A 31 1.56 -27.39 -6.90
CA PHE A 31 1.10 -26.81 -8.17
C PHE A 31 2.20 -26.62 -9.22
N LYS A 32 3.44 -26.98 -8.89
CA LYS A 32 4.60 -26.76 -9.76
C LYS A 32 4.42 -27.43 -11.12
N GLY A 33 4.52 -26.64 -12.19
CA GLY A 33 4.29 -27.07 -13.58
C GLY A 33 2.86 -27.49 -13.91
N ARG A 34 1.88 -27.24 -13.04
CA ARG A 34 0.46 -27.60 -13.23
C ARG A 34 -0.46 -26.39 -13.42
N VAL A 35 0.10 -25.19 -13.42
CA VAL A 35 -0.65 -23.94 -13.60
C VAL A 35 -0.26 -23.28 -14.90
N CYS A 36 -1.08 -22.34 -15.34
CA CYS A 36 -0.83 -21.50 -16.49
C CYS A 36 -1.60 -20.18 -16.33
N GLY A 37 -1.18 -19.15 -17.05
CA GLY A 37 -1.82 -17.84 -17.01
C GLY A 37 -0.81 -16.72 -17.00
N LEU A 38 -1.25 -15.53 -16.59
CA LEU A 38 -0.40 -14.34 -16.52
C LEU A 38 0.73 -14.44 -15.49
N CYS A 39 0.63 -15.36 -14.52
CA CYS A 39 1.66 -15.63 -13.51
C CYS A 39 2.65 -16.73 -13.94
N GLY A 40 2.65 -17.11 -15.22
CA GLY A 40 3.52 -18.17 -15.73
C GLY A 40 2.99 -19.57 -15.44
N ASN A 41 3.89 -20.56 -15.49
CA ASN A 41 3.56 -21.98 -15.32
C ASN A 41 4.10 -22.57 -14.00
N PHE A 42 4.84 -21.78 -13.22
CA PHE A 42 5.42 -22.16 -11.93
C PHE A 42 6.28 -23.42 -12.03
N ASP A 43 7.26 -23.48 -12.94
CA ASP A 43 8.16 -24.63 -13.11
C ASP A 43 9.64 -24.34 -12.72
N ASP A 44 9.89 -23.19 -12.08
CA ASP A 44 11.20 -22.59 -11.77
C ASP A 44 12.01 -22.11 -12.99
N ASN A 45 11.41 -22.01 -14.18
CA ASN A 45 12.07 -21.54 -15.39
C ASN A 45 11.40 -20.27 -15.98
N ALA A 46 11.91 -19.10 -15.59
CA ALA A 46 11.37 -17.82 -16.07
C ALA A 46 11.43 -17.61 -17.60
N VAL A 47 12.22 -18.40 -18.34
CA VAL A 47 12.37 -18.25 -19.81
C VAL A 47 11.10 -18.66 -20.57
N ASN A 48 10.28 -19.56 -20.01
CA ASN A 48 9.08 -20.06 -20.66
C ASN A 48 7.77 -19.50 -20.06
N ASP A 49 7.84 -18.59 -19.09
CA ASP A 49 6.65 -18.04 -18.42
C ASP A 49 5.71 -17.30 -19.38
N PHE A 50 6.24 -16.74 -20.47
CA PHE A 50 5.44 -16.16 -21.55
C PHE A 50 4.91 -17.24 -22.51
N THR A 51 4.26 -18.26 -21.96
CA THR A 51 3.53 -19.28 -22.72
C THR A 51 2.09 -18.82 -22.94
N THR A 52 1.68 -18.71 -24.20
CA THR A 52 0.31 -18.31 -24.58
C THR A 52 -0.72 -19.40 -24.28
N ARG A 53 -2.00 -19.05 -24.35
CA ARG A 53 -3.11 -20.02 -24.25
C ARG A 53 -3.03 -21.15 -25.29
N SER A 54 -2.37 -20.92 -26.44
CA SER A 54 -2.12 -21.92 -27.49
C SER A 54 -0.82 -22.72 -27.28
N GLN A 55 -0.23 -22.66 -26.08
CA GLN A 55 1.00 -23.36 -25.70
C GLN A 55 2.24 -22.94 -26.52
N SER A 56 2.25 -21.70 -27.01
CA SER A 56 3.39 -21.14 -27.75
C SER A 56 4.19 -20.21 -26.83
N VAL A 57 5.51 -20.38 -26.77
CA VAL A 57 6.39 -19.49 -26.00
C VAL A 57 6.71 -18.27 -26.86
N VAL A 58 6.43 -17.07 -26.34
CA VAL A 58 6.61 -15.80 -27.05
C VAL A 58 7.55 -14.87 -26.29
N GLY A 59 8.29 -14.01 -27.01
CA GLY A 59 9.17 -13.01 -26.38
C GLY A 59 8.48 -11.68 -26.05
N ASN A 60 7.27 -11.46 -26.56
CA ASN A 60 6.56 -10.19 -26.43
C ASN A 60 5.48 -10.27 -25.33
N ALA A 61 5.62 -9.42 -24.31
CA ALA A 61 4.68 -9.40 -23.17
C ALA A 61 3.25 -9.00 -23.56
N LEU A 62 3.07 -8.15 -24.59
CA LEU A 62 1.75 -7.72 -25.06
C LEU A 62 1.03 -8.86 -25.78
N GLU A 63 1.74 -9.58 -26.64
CA GLU A 63 1.24 -10.80 -27.28
C GLU A 63 0.83 -11.85 -26.24
N PHE A 64 1.72 -12.11 -25.28
CA PHE A 64 1.46 -13.01 -24.16
C PHE A 64 0.20 -12.60 -23.38
N GLY A 65 0.11 -11.34 -22.93
CA GLY A 65 -1.00 -10.83 -22.14
C GLY A 65 -2.34 -10.89 -22.88
N ASN A 66 -2.36 -10.50 -24.16
CA ASN A 66 -3.57 -10.55 -24.99
C ASN A 66 -4.06 -11.99 -25.24
N SER A 67 -3.16 -12.98 -25.25
CA SER A 67 -3.55 -14.39 -25.40
C SER A 67 -4.36 -14.94 -24.22
N TRP A 68 -4.25 -14.32 -23.04
CA TRP A 68 -4.91 -14.74 -21.80
C TRP A 68 -6.26 -14.08 -21.54
N LYS A 69 -6.73 -13.18 -22.41
CA LYS A 69 -8.07 -12.57 -22.28
C LYS A 69 -9.15 -13.63 -22.15
N PHE A 70 -10.13 -13.36 -21.27
CA PHE A 70 -11.22 -14.30 -21.02
C PHE A 70 -12.23 -14.31 -22.17
N SER A 71 -12.63 -13.13 -22.63
CA SER A 71 -13.57 -12.98 -23.75
C SER A 71 -12.85 -12.60 -25.04
N PRO A 72 -13.16 -13.26 -26.17
CA PRO A 72 -12.64 -12.85 -27.47
C PRO A 72 -13.16 -11.49 -27.93
N SER A 73 -14.29 -11.02 -27.37
CA SER A 73 -14.85 -9.70 -27.68
C SER A 73 -14.06 -8.54 -27.08
N CYS A 74 -13.16 -8.81 -26.13
CA CYS A 74 -12.25 -7.79 -25.61
C CYS A 74 -11.23 -7.42 -26.69
N ALA A 75 -11.12 -6.12 -26.96
CA ALA A 75 -10.07 -5.58 -27.79
C ALA A 75 -8.70 -5.91 -27.19
N ASP A 76 -7.71 -6.08 -28.05
CA ASP A 76 -6.33 -6.27 -27.62
C ASP A 76 -5.81 -4.99 -26.95
N ALA A 77 -5.03 -5.17 -25.89
CA ALA A 77 -4.39 -4.06 -25.21
C ALA A 77 -3.42 -3.35 -26.17
N PRO A 78 -3.36 -2.00 -26.13
CA PRO A 78 -2.36 -1.26 -26.88
C PRO A 78 -0.96 -1.46 -26.26
N ALA A 79 0.07 -1.09 -27.01
CA ALA A 79 1.42 -1.04 -26.48
C ALA A 79 1.48 -0.12 -25.23
N PRO A 80 2.21 -0.52 -24.17
CA PRO A 80 2.41 0.31 -22.99
C PRO A 80 2.96 1.69 -23.39
N ARG A 81 2.36 2.75 -22.84
CA ARG A 81 2.82 4.13 -23.05
C ARG A 81 3.63 4.56 -21.85
N ASP A 82 4.67 5.37 -22.08
CA ASP A 82 5.40 6.02 -20.99
C ASP A 82 4.50 7.09 -20.35
N ALA A 83 4.01 6.78 -19.14
CA ALA A 83 3.15 7.67 -18.37
C ALA A 83 3.85 8.98 -17.99
N CYS A 84 5.16 8.95 -17.72
CA CYS A 84 5.91 10.17 -17.41
C CYS A 84 6.20 11.02 -18.66
N ALA A 85 6.24 10.42 -19.85
CA ALA A 85 6.26 11.17 -21.11
C ALA A 85 4.91 11.82 -21.41
N ALA A 86 3.80 11.14 -21.09
CA ALA A 86 2.45 11.70 -21.21
C ALA A 86 2.20 12.81 -20.16
N ASN A 87 2.72 12.64 -18.95
CA ASN A 87 2.55 13.56 -17.81
C ASN A 87 3.90 14.12 -17.30
N PRO A 88 4.62 14.92 -18.12
CA PRO A 88 5.99 15.34 -17.81
C PRO A 88 6.10 16.21 -16.55
N HIS A 89 5.05 16.97 -16.24
CA HIS A 89 4.97 17.81 -15.04
C HIS A 89 5.02 17.01 -13.73
N ARG A 90 4.73 15.70 -13.76
CA ARG A 90 4.72 14.82 -12.58
C ARG A 90 6.04 14.09 -12.36
N ARG A 91 6.87 13.99 -13.40
CA ARG A 91 8.11 13.20 -13.39
C ARG A 91 9.03 13.54 -12.23
N SER A 92 9.30 14.83 -11.99
CA SER A 92 10.21 15.26 -10.91
C SER A 92 9.67 14.91 -9.52
N TRP A 93 8.35 15.03 -9.32
CA TRP A 93 7.72 14.62 -8.07
C TRP A 93 7.79 13.09 -7.89
N ALA A 94 7.41 12.33 -8.91
CA ALA A 94 7.44 10.87 -8.90
C ALA A 94 8.85 10.33 -8.60
N GLN A 95 9.87 10.82 -9.30
CA GLN A 95 11.27 10.43 -9.08
C GLN A 95 11.74 10.73 -7.66
N LYS A 96 11.36 11.89 -7.11
CA LYS A 96 11.71 12.30 -5.74
C LYS A 96 11.02 11.45 -4.69
N GLN A 97 9.74 11.13 -4.86
CA GLN A 97 9.01 10.32 -3.87
C GLN A 97 9.45 8.85 -3.92
N CYS A 98 9.61 8.29 -5.11
CA CYS A 98 10.05 6.92 -5.29
C CYS A 98 11.52 6.69 -4.92
N SER A 99 12.34 7.74 -4.75
CA SER A 99 13.74 7.58 -4.34
C SER A 99 13.92 6.96 -2.96
N VAL A 100 12.86 6.90 -2.14
CA VAL A 100 12.87 6.16 -0.87
C VAL A 100 13.32 4.71 -1.06
N LEU A 101 12.97 4.08 -2.18
CA LEU A 101 13.35 2.70 -2.52
C LEU A 101 14.86 2.52 -2.66
N ASN A 102 15.58 3.57 -3.04
CA ASN A 102 17.03 3.59 -3.18
C ASN A 102 17.75 4.23 -1.99
N SER A 103 17.01 4.64 -0.96
CA SER A 103 17.56 5.33 0.21
C SER A 103 18.09 4.36 1.26
N ALA A 104 18.73 4.91 2.30
CA ALA A 104 19.19 4.15 3.46
C ALA A 104 18.07 3.35 4.16
N THR A 105 16.80 3.76 4.03
CA THR A 105 15.64 3.06 4.59
C THR A 105 15.57 1.61 4.10
N PHE A 106 15.91 1.34 2.85
CA PHE A 106 15.87 0.00 2.25
C PHE A 106 17.24 -0.64 2.06
N ALA A 107 18.32 -0.03 2.57
CA ALA A 107 19.70 -0.47 2.31
C ALA A 107 19.95 -1.95 2.69
N ALA A 108 19.34 -2.43 3.78
CA ALA A 108 19.46 -3.82 4.20
C ALA A 108 18.82 -4.81 3.21
N CYS A 109 17.82 -4.37 2.44
CA CYS A 109 17.11 -5.21 1.46
C CYS A 109 17.77 -5.21 0.08
N HIS A 110 18.53 -4.16 -0.28
CA HIS A 110 19.15 -4.03 -1.61
C HIS A 110 20.03 -5.22 -2.00
N ALA A 111 20.65 -5.90 -1.03
CA ALA A 111 21.46 -7.09 -1.27
C ALA A 111 20.64 -8.35 -1.60
N HIS A 112 19.34 -8.36 -1.30
CA HIS A 112 18.46 -9.51 -1.47
C HIS A 112 17.44 -9.32 -2.60
N VAL A 113 16.94 -8.09 -2.79
CA VAL A 113 15.95 -7.74 -3.81
C VAL A 113 16.39 -6.49 -4.55
N GLU A 114 16.62 -6.60 -5.85
CA GLU A 114 17.05 -5.50 -6.73
C GLU A 114 15.99 -4.38 -6.79
N PRO A 115 16.29 -3.15 -6.34
CA PRO A 115 15.31 -2.06 -6.30
C PRO A 115 14.95 -1.48 -7.67
N ALA A 116 15.79 -1.63 -8.70
CA ALA A 116 15.63 -0.91 -9.98
C ALA A 116 14.23 -1.08 -10.61
N LYS A 117 13.72 -2.32 -10.71
CA LYS A 117 12.40 -2.59 -11.29
C LYS A 117 11.25 -2.02 -10.47
N TYR A 118 11.36 -2.03 -9.14
CA TYR A 118 10.38 -1.44 -8.25
C TYR A 118 10.40 0.08 -8.30
N TYR A 119 11.58 0.68 -8.44
CA TYR A 119 11.74 2.12 -8.64
C TYR A 119 11.09 2.58 -9.95
N GLU A 120 11.35 1.89 -11.05
CA GLU A 120 10.76 2.21 -12.36
C GLU A 120 9.24 2.06 -12.34
N ALA A 121 8.71 0.98 -11.75
CA ALA A 121 7.27 0.78 -11.57
C ALA A 121 6.65 1.89 -10.72
N CYS A 122 7.26 2.23 -9.58
CA CYS A 122 6.81 3.32 -8.72
C CYS A 122 6.75 4.66 -9.46
N VAL A 123 7.79 5.00 -10.24
CA VAL A 123 7.82 6.25 -11.00
C VAL A 123 6.74 6.24 -12.09
N GLY A 124 6.57 5.13 -12.79
CA GLY A 124 5.51 4.95 -13.80
C GLY A 124 4.11 5.16 -13.22
N ASP A 125 3.80 4.47 -12.12
CA ASP A 125 2.50 4.54 -11.44
C ASP A 125 2.24 5.95 -10.88
N ALA A 126 3.26 6.55 -10.24
CA ALA A 126 3.18 7.90 -9.70
C ALA A 126 2.98 8.96 -10.79
N CYS A 127 3.49 8.76 -12.01
CA CYS A 127 3.20 9.62 -13.16
C CYS A 127 1.80 9.36 -13.75
N ALA A 128 1.32 8.12 -13.72
CA ALA A 128 0.05 7.70 -14.32
C ALA A 128 -1.18 8.09 -13.50
N CYS A 129 -1.08 8.17 -12.17
CA CYS A 129 -2.23 8.47 -11.30
C CYS A 129 -2.58 9.97 -11.26
N ASP A 130 -3.00 10.55 -12.39
CA ASP A 130 -3.18 12.00 -12.60
C ASP A 130 -4.58 12.55 -12.28
N SER A 131 -5.52 11.68 -11.93
CA SER A 131 -6.90 12.02 -11.59
C SER A 131 -7.16 12.23 -10.09
N GLY A 132 -6.11 12.35 -9.27
CA GLY A 132 -6.17 12.35 -7.81
C GLY A 132 -5.97 10.93 -7.23
N GLY A 133 -5.45 10.85 -5.99
CA GLY A 133 -4.99 9.59 -5.39
C GLY A 133 -3.49 9.33 -5.58
N ASP A 134 -2.71 10.35 -5.94
CA ASP A 134 -1.27 10.28 -6.21
C ASP A 134 -0.48 9.62 -5.08
N CYS A 135 -0.82 9.94 -3.83
CA CYS A 135 -0.19 9.34 -2.67
C CYS A 135 -0.53 7.85 -2.55
N GLU A 136 -1.73 7.42 -2.98
CA GLU A 136 -2.14 6.01 -2.89
C GLU A 136 -1.34 5.11 -3.83
N CYS A 137 -1.17 5.50 -5.09
CA CYS A 137 -0.36 4.73 -6.05
C CYS A 137 1.11 4.61 -5.62
N LEU A 138 1.69 5.72 -5.17
CA LEU A 138 3.04 5.74 -4.59
C LEU A 138 3.14 4.78 -3.40
N CYS A 139 2.24 4.88 -2.43
CA CYS A 139 2.30 4.06 -1.22
C CYS A 139 2.11 2.58 -1.51
N THR A 140 1.26 2.22 -2.48
CA THR A 140 1.08 0.83 -2.90
C THR A 140 2.35 0.28 -3.57
N ALA A 141 2.98 1.06 -4.46
CA ALA A 141 4.24 0.65 -5.10
C ALA A 141 5.39 0.47 -4.09
N VAL A 142 5.52 1.38 -3.11
CA VAL A 142 6.55 1.26 -2.06
C VAL A 142 6.25 0.09 -1.11
N ALA A 143 4.98 -0.11 -0.75
CA ALA A 143 4.56 -1.26 0.07
C ALA A 143 4.87 -2.60 -0.62
N ALA A 144 4.73 -2.69 -1.94
CA ALA A 144 5.06 -3.90 -2.69
C ALA A 144 6.54 -4.27 -2.60
N TYR A 145 7.44 -3.27 -2.62
CA TYR A 145 8.87 -3.54 -2.40
C TYR A 145 9.17 -3.93 -0.95
N ALA A 146 8.56 -3.26 0.03
CA ALA A 146 8.67 -3.65 1.44
C ALA A 146 8.17 -5.08 1.69
N GLN A 147 7.10 -5.50 1.02
CA GLN A 147 6.60 -6.87 1.09
C GLN A 147 7.60 -7.88 0.47
N ALA A 148 8.21 -7.55 -0.67
CA ALA A 148 9.24 -8.39 -1.29
C ALA A 148 10.49 -8.54 -0.38
N CYS A 149 10.91 -7.45 0.28
CA CYS A 149 11.97 -7.49 1.28
C CYS A 149 11.61 -8.41 2.45
N HIS A 150 10.36 -8.32 2.92
CA HIS A 150 9.89 -9.14 4.02
C HIS A 150 9.79 -10.63 3.67
N ASP A 151 9.38 -10.96 2.44
CA ASP A 151 9.34 -12.35 1.95
C ASP A 151 10.74 -13.00 1.91
N VAL A 152 11.82 -12.21 1.83
CA VAL A 152 13.21 -12.69 1.97
C VAL A 152 13.79 -12.51 3.38
N GLY A 153 12.95 -12.20 4.36
CA GLY A 153 13.31 -12.11 5.78
C GLY A 153 13.83 -10.75 6.26
N VAL A 154 13.76 -9.71 5.42
CA VAL A 154 14.20 -8.35 5.77
C VAL A 154 13.00 -7.47 6.09
N CYS A 155 12.78 -7.22 7.39
CA CYS A 155 11.72 -6.32 7.83
C CYS A 155 12.15 -4.84 7.69
N VAL A 156 11.38 -4.05 6.93
CA VAL A 156 11.69 -2.63 6.70
C VAL A 156 10.56 -1.74 7.22
N SER A 157 10.89 -0.84 8.16
CA SER A 157 9.99 0.23 8.60
C SER A 157 10.21 1.49 7.76
N TRP A 158 9.32 1.74 6.81
CA TRP A 158 9.51 2.80 5.80
C TRP A 158 8.47 3.94 5.88
N ARG A 159 7.33 3.70 6.54
CA ARG A 159 6.29 4.73 6.73
C ARG A 159 6.74 5.77 7.76
N THR A 160 6.40 7.02 7.49
CA THR A 160 6.63 8.15 8.41
C THR A 160 5.38 9.06 8.41
N PRO A 161 5.26 10.03 9.33
CA PRO A 161 4.16 10.99 9.29
C PRO A 161 4.04 11.74 7.95
N ASP A 162 5.18 11.96 7.28
CA ASP A 162 5.24 12.68 6.00
C ASP A 162 5.15 11.74 4.78
N ILE A 163 5.46 10.45 4.95
CA ILE A 163 5.50 9.45 3.87
C ILE A 163 4.56 8.31 4.21
N CYS A 164 3.43 8.25 3.50
CA CYS A 164 2.48 7.14 3.57
C CYS A 164 2.03 6.77 5.00
N PRO A 165 1.58 7.75 5.82
CA PRO A 165 1.22 7.50 7.21
C PRO A 165 0.08 6.49 7.34
N LEU A 166 0.14 5.68 8.40
CA LEU A 166 -0.92 4.73 8.77
C LEU A 166 -1.48 5.10 10.15
N PHE A 167 -2.79 5.33 10.22
CA PHE A 167 -3.48 5.80 11.43
C PHE A 167 -3.98 4.63 12.28
N CYS A 168 -3.07 3.86 12.88
CA CYS A 168 -3.43 2.73 13.74
C CYS A 168 -4.03 3.15 15.08
N ASP A 169 -3.63 4.32 15.58
CA ASP A 169 -4.10 4.93 16.82
C ASP A 169 -5.58 5.32 16.79
N TYR A 170 -6.15 5.51 15.60
CA TYR A 170 -7.58 5.72 15.40
C TYR A 170 -8.45 4.65 16.08
N TYR A 171 -7.94 3.42 16.19
CA TYR A 171 -8.66 2.29 16.80
C TYR A 171 -8.51 2.23 18.33
N ASN A 172 -7.65 3.06 18.92
CA ASN A 172 -7.51 3.13 20.37
C ASN A 172 -8.66 3.93 21.01
N ARG A 173 -9.13 3.45 22.17
CA ARG A 173 -9.99 4.28 23.03
C ARG A 173 -9.14 5.33 23.75
N GLU A 174 -9.80 6.35 24.27
CA GLU A 174 -9.13 7.42 25.01
C GLU A 174 -8.33 6.85 26.19
N GLY A 175 -7.05 7.23 26.27
CA GLY A 175 -6.12 6.77 27.30
C GLY A 175 -5.58 5.34 27.10
N GLN A 176 -5.92 4.66 26.00
CA GLN A 176 -5.41 3.33 25.66
C GLN A 176 -4.41 3.38 24.50
N CYS A 177 -3.53 2.38 24.43
CA CYS A 177 -2.54 2.22 23.36
C CYS A 177 -2.44 0.73 22.99
N GLU A 178 -3.54 0.15 22.54
CA GLU A 178 -3.62 -1.28 22.21
C GLU A 178 -3.21 -1.52 20.76
N TRP A 179 -3.70 -0.68 19.85
CA TRP A 179 -3.38 -0.70 18.43
C TRP A 179 -2.13 0.13 18.14
N HIS A 180 -1.12 -0.53 17.57
CA HIS A 180 0.13 0.09 17.13
C HIS A 180 0.47 -0.35 15.71
N TYR A 181 1.15 0.52 14.97
CA TYR A 181 1.71 0.15 13.67
C TYR A 181 2.84 -0.85 13.87
N GLN A 182 2.82 -1.93 13.09
CA GLN A 182 3.90 -2.89 12.99
C GLN A 182 4.27 -3.07 11.52
N PRO A 183 5.53 -2.73 11.13
CA PRO A 183 5.97 -2.83 9.74
C PRO A 183 5.96 -4.28 9.24
N CYS A 184 6.24 -5.23 10.14
CA CYS A 184 6.13 -6.66 9.90
C CYS A 184 5.42 -7.27 11.10
N GLY A 185 4.10 -7.48 10.97
CA GLY A 185 3.25 -7.98 12.04
C GLY A 185 3.67 -9.36 12.57
N PRO A 186 3.03 -9.87 13.62
CA PRO A 186 3.22 -11.25 14.03
C PRO A 186 2.71 -12.21 12.94
N PRO A 187 3.43 -13.31 12.65
CA PRO A 187 2.92 -14.38 11.80
C PRO A 187 1.72 -15.04 12.50
N CYS A 188 0.65 -15.29 11.75
CA CYS A 188 -0.55 -16.00 12.20
C CYS A 188 -1.13 -15.54 13.57
N MET A 189 -1.96 -14.49 13.55
CA MET A 189 -2.57 -13.97 14.78
C MET A 189 -3.62 -14.92 15.39
N ARG A 190 -3.57 -15.07 16.72
CA ARG A 190 -4.68 -15.62 17.50
C ARG A 190 -5.82 -14.63 17.49
N THR A 191 -7.01 -15.11 17.13
CA THR A 191 -8.24 -14.31 17.13
C THR A 191 -9.41 -15.20 17.53
N CYS A 192 -10.60 -14.65 17.76
CA CYS A 192 -11.79 -15.50 17.98
C CYS A 192 -12.10 -16.45 16.80
N ARG A 193 -11.68 -16.10 15.57
CA ARG A 193 -11.82 -16.97 14.40
C ARG A 193 -10.68 -17.99 14.27
N ASN A 194 -9.53 -17.73 14.90
CA ASN A 194 -8.38 -18.63 14.97
C ASN A 194 -7.86 -18.72 16.43
N PRO A 195 -8.60 -19.36 17.34
CA PRO A 195 -8.25 -19.37 18.76
C PRO A 195 -6.97 -20.18 19.06
N SER A 196 -6.63 -21.14 18.20
CA SER A 196 -5.40 -21.93 18.34
C SER A 196 -4.15 -21.15 17.90
N GLY A 197 -4.32 -20.11 17.07
CA GLY A 197 -3.20 -19.38 16.45
C GLY A 197 -2.45 -20.24 15.44
N ARG A 198 -3.16 -21.16 14.79
CA ARG A 198 -2.60 -22.04 13.76
C ARG A 198 -3.20 -21.64 12.41
N CYS A 199 -2.35 -21.32 11.45
CA CYS A 199 -2.74 -21.03 10.08
C CYS A 199 -2.43 -22.26 9.24
N LEU A 200 -3.14 -22.45 8.12
CA LEU A 200 -2.89 -23.59 7.25
C LEU A 200 -1.51 -23.47 6.60
N THR A 201 -1.14 -22.24 6.25
CA THR A 201 0.16 -21.90 5.70
C THR A 201 0.94 -21.00 6.66
N ASP A 202 2.24 -21.27 6.83
CA ASP A 202 3.16 -20.37 7.55
C ASP A 202 3.41 -19.12 6.70
N LEU A 203 2.60 -18.08 6.95
CA LEU A 203 2.73 -16.79 6.30
C LEU A 203 3.60 -15.86 7.16
N PRO A 204 4.58 -15.16 6.55
CA PRO A 204 5.34 -14.15 7.26
C PRO A 204 4.39 -13.01 7.63
N GLY A 205 4.58 -12.41 8.80
CA GLY A 205 3.58 -11.49 9.34
C GLY A 205 3.50 -10.18 8.56
N LEU A 206 2.28 -9.74 8.25
CA LEU A 206 2.04 -8.67 7.28
C LEU A 206 2.07 -7.28 7.92
N GLU A 207 2.41 -6.26 7.14
CA GLU A 207 2.37 -4.87 7.55
C GLU A 207 0.96 -4.45 8.03
N GLY A 208 0.87 -3.71 9.14
CA GLY A 208 -0.33 -2.97 9.50
C GLY A 208 -0.49 -2.71 11.00
N GLY A 209 -1.71 -2.36 11.39
CA GLY A 209 -2.06 -2.22 12.80
C GLY A 209 -2.22 -3.58 13.48
N VAL A 210 -1.58 -3.74 14.63
CA VAL A 210 -1.68 -4.93 15.48
C VAL A 210 -2.16 -4.49 16.86
N ASN A 211 -3.02 -5.30 17.48
CA ASN A 211 -3.45 -5.11 18.86
C ASN A 211 -2.62 -6.03 19.78
N GLU A 212 -1.84 -5.45 20.70
CA GLU A 212 -0.93 -6.19 21.58
C GLU A 212 -1.67 -7.05 22.65
N ILE A 213 -2.99 -6.87 22.84
CA ILE A 213 -3.80 -7.57 23.86
C ILE A 213 -4.33 -8.94 23.38
N ASP A 214 -4.11 -9.36 22.13
CA ASP A 214 -4.57 -10.67 21.61
C ASP A 214 -3.78 -11.90 22.12
N SER A 215 -3.24 -11.80 23.33
CA SER A 215 -2.54 -12.84 24.08
C SER A 215 -3.00 -12.80 25.54
N PRO A 216 -4.29 -13.00 25.90
CA PRO A 216 -5.15 -14.11 25.45
C PRO A 216 -6.64 -13.77 25.20
N ILE A 217 -7.32 -14.61 24.41
CA ILE A 217 -8.79 -14.77 24.24
C ILE A 217 -9.67 -13.89 25.14
N TYR A 218 -10.27 -12.82 24.59
CA TYR A 218 -11.34 -12.10 25.28
C TYR A 218 -12.63 -12.94 25.25
N SER A 219 -12.76 -13.84 26.21
CA SER A 219 -14.07 -14.34 26.65
C SER A 219 -14.70 -13.26 27.52
N THR A 220 -15.93 -12.85 27.21
CA THR A 220 -16.75 -12.07 28.14
C THR A 220 -17.12 -12.93 29.35
N ALA A 221 -16.19 -13.07 30.31
CA ALA A 221 -16.46 -13.65 31.62
C ALA A 221 -15.36 -13.25 32.63
N VAL A 222 -15.72 -12.32 33.53
CA VAL A 222 -15.24 -12.17 34.92
C VAL A 222 -13.74 -11.83 35.15
N GLY A 223 -13.50 -10.59 35.58
CA GLY A 223 -12.69 -10.26 36.77
C GLY A 223 -11.17 -10.52 36.78
N SER A 224 -10.41 -9.42 36.66
CA SER A 224 -9.11 -9.14 37.32
C SER A 224 -7.82 -9.80 36.82
N THR A 225 -6.87 -9.01 36.27
CA THR A 225 -5.67 -8.46 36.97
C THR A 225 -4.74 -7.72 35.99
N HIS A 226 -4.00 -6.75 36.52
CA HIS A 226 -3.22 -5.69 35.85
C HIS A 226 -2.18 -6.12 34.80
N ALA A 227 -2.13 -5.38 33.70
CA ALA A 227 -0.88 -5.07 32.98
C ALA A 227 -0.70 -3.55 32.98
N LEU A 228 0.46 -3.08 33.43
CA LEU A 228 0.82 -1.66 33.52
C LEU A 228 0.70 -0.99 32.14
N CYS A 229 -0.20 -0.02 32.03
CA CYS A 229 -0.32 0.86 30.87
C CYS A 229 1.02 1.57 30.62
N ARG A 230 1.71 1.25 29.53
CA ARG A 230 2.74 2.13 28.99
C ARG A 230 2.02 3.30 28.30
N VAL A 231 2.05 4.46 28.94
CA VAL A 231 1.77 5.73 28.25
C VAL A 231 2.73 5.82 27.08
N CYS A 232 2.22 6.15 25.88
CA CYS A 232 3.05 6.36 24.70
C CYS A 232 4.24 7.26 25.06
N PRO A 233 5.50 6.83 24.89
CA PRO A 233 6.62 7.76 24.95
C PRO A 233 6.37 8.82 23.88
N GLY A 234 6.27 10.08 24.32
CA GLY A 234 5.95 11.21 23.46
C GLY A 234 7.00 11.41 22.38
N ASN A 235 6.76 10.84 21.20
CA ASN A 235 7.18 11.40 19.92
C ASN A 235 5.92 11.67 19.10
N SER A 236 5.25 12.75 19.52
CA SER A 236 4.35 13.62 18.78
C SER A 236 3.93 13.16 17.37
N VAL A 237 2.81 12.46 17.27
CA VAL A 237 1.84 12.71 16.20
C VAL A 237 0.98 13.87 16.70
N PRO A 238 0.91 15.02 16.01
CA PRO A 238 -0.05 16.04 16.38
C PRO A 238 -1.46 15.45 16.23
N VAL A 239 -2.16 15.35 17.36
CA VAL A 239 -3.59 15.04 17.42
C VAL A 239 -4.30 16.11 16.60
N PHE A 240 -4.67 15.79 15.36
CA PHE A 240 -5.68 16.60 14.66
C PHE A 240 -6.98 16.48 15.45
N PRO A 241 -7.67 17.58 15.77
CA PRO A 241 -8.95 17.49 16.46
C PRO A 241 -9.89 16.62 15.63
N LYS A 242 -10.49 15.59 16.26
CA LYS A 242 -11.63 14.86 15.68
C LYS A 242 -12.62 15.90 15.16
N LEU A 243 -12.85 15.92 13.84
CA LEU A 243 -13.97 16.68 13.28
C LEU A 243 -15.26 16.17 13.96
N PRO A 244 -16.10 17.06 14.51
CA PRO A 244 -17.34 16.62 15.13
C PRO A 244 -18.22 15.96 14.07
N SER A 245 -18.66 14.73 14.36
CA SER A 245 -19.75 14.09 13.62
C SER A 245 -21.05 14.83 13.93
N GLN A 246 -21.30 15.93 13.23
CA GLN A 246 -22.62 16.55 13.21
C GLN A 246 -23.44 15.84 12.13
N GLY A 247 -24.39 15.02 12.58
CA GLY A 247 -25.46 14.52 11.73
C GLY A 247 -26.28 15.71 11.23
N GLY A 248 -26.12 16.02 9.95
CA GLY A 248 -26.90 17.02 9.25
C GLY A 248 -26.89 16.68 7.76
N THR A 249 -28.06 16.45 7.21
CA THR A 249 -28.28 16.26 5.77
C THR A 249 -27.79 17.48 5.01
N VAL A 250 -26.68 17.35 4.27
CA VAL A 250 -26.18 18.40 3.38
C VAL A 250 -26.79 18.18 2.00
N THR A 251 -27.74 19.03 1.63
CA THR A 251 -28.22 19.16 0.25
C THR A 251 -27.15 19.82 -0.62
N GLN A 252 -27.12 19.38 -1.88
CA GLN A 252 -26.10 19.67 -2.89
C GLN A 252 -26.17 21.11 -3.41
N THR A 253 -25.84 22.10 -2.58
CA THR A 253 -25.70 23.51 -3.05
C THR A 253 -24.65 24.36 -2.31
N ASP A 254 -24.01 23.86 -1.25
CA ASP A 254 -23.10 24.68 -0.41
C ASP A 254 -21.60 24.58 -0.72
N THR A 255 -21.19 23.76 -1.70
CA THR A 255 -19.75 23.55 -1.99
C THR A 255 -19.10 24.68 -2.81
N VAL A 256 -19.88 25.61 -3.36
CA VAL A 256 -19.33 26.68 -4.24
C VAL A 256 -19.02 27.99 -3.48
N ARG A 257 -19.51 28.18 -2.24
CA ARG A 257 -19.31 29.45 -1.51
C ARG A 257 -18.07 29.51 -0.61
N ARG A 258 -17.51 28.37 -0.17
CA ARG A 258 -16.37 28.38 0.77
C ARG A 258 -14.98 28.34 0.13
N ALA A 259 -14.88 28.07 -1.17
CA ALA A 259 -13.60 28.10 -1.90
C ALA A 259 -13.11 29.50 -2.31
N ARG A 260 -13.88 30.57 -2.04
CA ARG A 260 -13.52 31.96 -2.40
C ARG A 260 -12.91 32.80 -1.27
N GLN A 261 -12.71 32.24 -0.07
CA GLN A 261 -12.23 33.01 1.08
C GLN A 261 -10.79 32.71 1.53
N LEU A 262 -10.06 31.82 0.85
CA LEU A 262 -8.67 31.47 1.21
C LEU A 262 -7.60 31.90 0.20
N THR A 263 -7.96 32.58 -0.88
CA THR A 263 -7.02 33.23 -1.82
C THR A 263 -7.15 34.74 -1.73
N GLY A 264 -6.64 35.34 -0.65
CA GLY A 264 -6.76 36.79 -0.48
C GLY A 264 -6.03 37.40 0.70
N LYS A 265 -4.76 37.09 0.92
CA LYS A 265 -3.85 37.95 1.70
C LYS A 265 -2.43 37.89 1.12
N GLY A 266 -2.20 38.73 0.11
CA GLY A 266 -0.89 39.07 -0.41
C GLY A 266 -0.78 40.59 -0.55
N THR A 267 0.17 41.16 0.21
CA THR A 267 0.90 42.42 -0.04
C THR A 267 0.13 43.74 -0.13
N GLY A 268 0.23 44.55 0.93
CA GLY A 268 0.02 46.00 0.88
C GLY A 268 1.26 46.72 1.41
N THR A 269 2.30 46.85 0.58
CA THR A 269 3.40 47.80 0.81
C THR A 269 3.00 49.18 0.27
N ARG A 270 3.25 50.17 1.10
CA ARG A 270 2.92 51.59 0.94
C ARG A 270 3.82 52.19 -0.15
N GLY A 271 3.23 52.61 -1.27
CA GLY A 271 3.93 53.30 -2.36
C GLY A 271 3.90 54.81 -2.18
N ASP A 272 5.08 55.41 -2.20
CA ASP A 272 5.33 56.84 -2.14
C ASP A 272 4.75 57.62 -3.32
N ARG A 273 4.39 58.87 -3.02
CA ARG A 273 3.74 59.86 -3.89
C ARG A 273 4.73 60.97 -4.20
N VAL A 274 5.13 61.18 -5.46
CA VAL A 274 5.65 62.46 -6.01
C VAL A 274 5.29 62.58 -7.52
N PRO A 275 4.92 63.77 -8.03
CA PRO A 275 4.01 63.94 -9.17
C PRO A 275 4.69 64.31 -10.49
N ARG A 276 3.94 64.23 -11.60
CA ARG A 276 4.28 64.88 -12.88
C ARG A 276 3.65 66.27 -12.95
N GLY A 277 4.46 67.25 -13.33
CA GLY A 277 4.02 68.57 -13.77
C GLY A 277 5.16 69.27 -14.52
N ALA A 278 4.85 69.70 -15.75
CA ALA A 278 5.64 70.48 -16.72
C ALA A 278 6.87 69.80 -17.36
#